data_AF-A0A8C6H070-F1
#
_entry.id   AF-A0A8C6H070-F1
#
_cell.length_a   1.000
_cell.length_b   1.000
_cell.length_c   1.000
_cell.angle_alpha   90.00
_cell.angle_beta   90.00
_cell.angle_gamma   90.00
#
_symmetry.space_group_name_H-M   'P 1'
#
loop_
_entity.id
_entity.type
_entity.pdbx_description
1 polymer ?
#
loop_
_entity_poly.entity_id
_entity_poly.type
_entity_poly.pdbx_seq_one_letter_code
_entity_poly.pdbx_strand_id
1 'polypeptide(L)'
;MSGLAREEPIREESELEEGPLTSGSRFPRSRGSGGSGCPRAAMAASGELVPCSVYFCGSIRGGREDQALYSRIVSRLRRYGKVLTEHVADAELEPRGEEASGGDQFIHERDLAWLRQADVVVAEVTQPSLGVGYELGRAVALGKPILCLFRPQSGRVLSAMIRGAADGSRFQVWDYAEEEVETMLHRYFEAYLPKGTASSSNPSACLNPTVLEKI
;
A
#
# COMPACT_ATOMS: atom_id res chain seq x y z
N MET A 1 -7.83 25.86 -57.06
CA MET A 1 -8.60 26.85 -56.29
C MET A 1 -8.15 26.79 -54.85
N SER A 2 -7.31 27.76 -54.50
CA SER A 2 -6.81 28.05 -53.17
C SER A 2 -7.92 28.59 -52.27
N GLY A 3 -8.08 28.04 -51.07
CA GLY A 3 -8.90 28.61 -50.00
C GLY A 3 -8.04 28.77 -48.75
N LEU A 4 -7.53 29.98 -48.55
CA LEU A 4 -6.75 30.42 -47.39
C LEU A 4 -7.65 30.63 -46.16
N ALA A 5 -7.07 30.27 -45.01
CA ALA A 5 -6.99 30.95 -43.71
C ALA A 5 -8.21 31.64 -43.10
N ARG A 6 -8.44 31.33 -41.80
CA ARG A 6 -8.64 32.33 -40.73
C ARG A 6 -8.02 31.83 -39.42
N GLU A 7 -6.83 32.33 -39.09
CA GLU A 7 -6.38 32.55 -37.72
C GLU A 7 -6.95 33.88 -37.21
N GLU A 8 -6.99 34.06 -35.87
CA GLU A 8 -6.88 35.31 -35.07
C GLU A 8 -7.54 35.09 -33.68
N PRO A 9 -7.14 35.79 -32.59
CA PRO A 9 -5.79 36.12 -32.17
C PRO A 9 -5.54 35.87 -30.65
N ILE A 10 -4.26 35.95 -30.28
CA ILE A 10 -3.73 35.96 -28.90
C ILE A 10 -4.06 37.31 -28.23
N ARG A 11 -4.37 37.30 -26.93
CA ARG A 11 -4.36 38.48 -26.06
C ARG A 11 -3.33 38.28 -24.95
N GLU A 12 -2.34 39.18 -24.92
CA GLU A 12 -1.40 39.42 -23.83
C GLU A 12 -1.95 40.46 -22.83
N GLU A 13 -1.18 40.64 -21.74
CA GLU A 13 -1.21 41.68 -20.69
C GLU A 13 -2.05 41.35 -19.44
N SER A 14 -1.63 41.68 -18.21
CA SER A 14 -0.36 42.04 -17.57
C SER A 14 -0.60 42.10 -16.04
N GLU A 15 0.46 42.02 -15.24
CA GLU A 15 0.68 42.66 -13.91
C GLU A 15 -0.25 42.27 -12.71
N LEU A 16 0.28 41.59 -11.68
CA LEU A 16 0.92 42.14 -10.47
C LEU A 16 0.01 42.99 -9.58
N GLU A 17 -0.44 42.42 -8.45
CA GLU A 17 -0.53 43.16 -7.18
C GLU A 17 -0.24 42.24 -5.99
N GLU A 18 0.74 42.66 -5.17
CA GLU A 18 1.12 42.05 -3.91
C GLU A 18 0.22 42.54 -2.76
N GLY A 19 -0.24 41.61 -1.93
CA GLY A 19 -0.97 41.89 -0.69
C GLY A 19 -0.05 41.90 0.55
N PRO A 20 -0.31 42.76 1.56
CA PRO A 20 0.69 43.11 2.57
C PRO A 20 0.89 42.06 3.67
N LEU A 21 2.16 41.92 4.10
CA LEU A 21 2.55 41.28 5.36
C LEU A 21 2.06 42.08 6.56
N THR A 22 1.29 41.44 7.44
CA THR A 22 1.07 41.91 8.82
C THR A 22 1.59 40.87 9.81
N SER A 23 2.78 41.09 10.37
CA SER A 23 3.25 40.35 11.55
C SER A 23 3.64 41.35 12.64
N GLY A 24 2.77 41.49 13.64
CA GLY A 24 3.04 42.31 14.80
C GLY A 24 2.17 41.88 15.97
N SER A 25 2.70 41.06 16.87
CA SER A 25 2.48 41.21 18.31
C SER A 25 3.41 40.28 19.10
N ARG A 26 4.33 40.90 19.85
CA ARG A 26 5.01 40.31 21.00
C ARG A 26 3.97 39.91 22.05
N PHE A 27 4.15 38.76 22.69
CA PHE A 27 3.72 38.56 24.08
C PHE A 27 4.80 37.82 24.90
N PRO A 28 4.89 38.10 26.21
CA PRO A 28 6.11 37.93 26.99
C PRO A 28 6.21 36.58 27.71
N ARG A 29 7.45 36.28 28.13
CA ARG A 29 7.78 35.23 29.09
C ARG A 29 7.04 35.44 30.42
N SER A 30 6.50 34.37 30.99
CA SER A 30 6.32 34.24 32.43
C SER A 30 6.78 32.88 32.91
N ARG A 31 7.54 32.89 34.01
CA ARG A 31 8.00 31.73 34.77
C ARG A 31 6.86 31.31 35.70
N GLY A 32 6.65 30.01 35.86
CA GLY A 32 5.72 29.45 36.85
C GLY A 32 6.18 28.07 37.28
N SER A 33 6.72 27.99 38.50
CA SER A 33 7.02 26.80 39.28
C SER A 33 5.74 26.07 39.71
N GLY A 34 5.77 24.74 39.77
CA GLY A 34 4.75 23.98 40.49
C GLY A 34 4.78 22.49 40.18
N GLY A 35 5.44 21.73 41.04
CA GLY A 35 5.35 20.27 41.02
C GLY A 35 3.95 19.81 41.44
N SER A 36 3.40 18.87 40.69
CA SER A 36 2.34 17.96 41.15
C SER A 36 2.48 16.66 40.36
N GLY A 37 2.51 15.54 41.08
CA GLY A 37 2.91 14.24 40.56
C GLY A 37 2.00 13.73 39.45
N CYS A 38 2.60 13.36 38.31
CA CYS A 38 1.94 12.52 37.33
C CYS A 38 1.88 11.07 37.88
N PRO A 39 0.70 10.44 37.94
CA PRO A 39 0.62 9.01 38.17
C PRO A 39 1.30 8.30 37.00
N ARG A 40 2.19 7.37 37.36
CA ARG A 40 2.96 6.48 36.49
C ARG A 40 2.06 5.93 35.38
N ALA A 41 2.19 6.49 34.18
CA ALA A 41 1.53 5.98 32.99
C ALA A 41 1.90 4.51 32.85
N ALA A 42 0.88 3.65 32.83
CA ALA A 42 1.05 2.25 32.51
C ALA A 42 1.76 2.17 31.15
N MET A 43 2.97 1.63 31.15
CA MET A 43 3.69 1.25 29.96
C MET A 43 2.80 0.25 29.22
N ALA A 44 2.11 0.71 28.17
CA ALA A 44 1.49 -0.18 27.21
C ALA A 44 2.60 -1.06 26.65
N ALA A 45 2.48 -2.37 26.84
CA ALA A 45 3.38 -3.34 26.25
C ALA A 45 3.32 -3.15 24.73
N SER A 46 4.36 -2.54 24.17
CA SER A 46 4.60 -2.44 22.75
C SER A 46 4.76 -3.86 22.22
N GLY A 47 3.66 -4.50 21.82
CA GLY A 47 3.74 -5.66 20.95
C GLY A 47 4.40 -5.18 19.67
N GLU A 48 5.66 -5.59 19.46
CA GLU A 48 6.38 -5.32 18.24
C GLU A 48 5.62 -6.01 17.10
N LEU A 49 4.86 -5.22 16.34
CA LEU A 49 4.26 -5.70 15.09
C LEU A 49 5.41 -6.09 14.18
N VAL A 50 5.48 -7.36 13.79
CA VAL A 50 6.41 -7.81 12.77
C VAL A 50 6.15 -6.93 11.53
N PRO A 51 7.17 -6.23 11.00
CA PRO A 51 6.96 -5.31 9.89
C PRO A 51 6.53 -6.09 8.64
N CYS A 52 5.27 -5.87 8.22
CA CYS A 52 4.72 -6.48 7.01
C CYS A 52 5.34 -5.84 5.76
N SER A 53 5.76 -6.65 4.79
CA SER A 53 6.21 -6.20 3.47
C SER A 53 5.13 -6.47 2.43
N VAL A 54 4.71 -5.45 1.71
CA VAL A 54 3.65 -5.50 0.70
C VAL A 54 4.25 -5.33 -0.69
N TYR A 55 3.97 -6.24 -1.61
CA TYR A 55 4.24 -6.07 -3.03
C TYR A 55 2.97 -5.57 -3.72
N PHE A 56 3.01 -4.37 -4.29
CA PHE A 56 1.89 -3.81 -5.05
C PHE A 56 2.08 -4.02 -6.54
N CYS A 57 1.07 -4.58 -7.21
CA CYS A 57 1.03 -4.73 -8.66
C CYS A 57 0.02 -3.74 -9.26
N GLY A 58 0.42 -3.06 -10.33
CA GLY A 58 -0.44 -2.19 -11.13
C GLY A 58 0.06 -2.15 -12.56
N SER A 59 -0.83 -1.90 -13.52
CA SER A 59 -0.43 -1.81 -14.92
C SER A 59 0.50 -0.61 -15.17
N ILE A 60 1.58 -0.84 -15.91
CA ILE A 60 2.48 0.22 -16.41
C ILE A 60 2.44 0.23 -17.94
N ARG A 61 3.17 -0.67 -18.60
CA ARG A 61 3.21 -0.77 -20.07
C ARG A 61 1.87 -1.22 -20.68
N GLY A 62 0.99 -1.83 -19.89
CA GLY A 62 -0.37 -2.21 -20.30
C GLY A 62 -1.39 -1.07 -20.27
N GLY A 63 -0.98 0.12 -19.82
CA GLY A 63 -1.83 1.28 -19.62
C GLY A 63 -1.61 1.91 -18.24
N ARG A 64 -1.68 3.23 -18.19
CA ARG A 64 -1.40 4.11 -17.03
C ARG A 64 -2.61 4.93 -16.60
N GLU A 65 -3.79 4.59 -17.11
CA GLU A 65 -5.06 5.31 -16.87
C GLU A 65 -5.39 5.39 -15.36
N ASP A 66 -4.97 4.38 -14.60
CA ASP A 66 -5.26 4.24 -13.17
C ASP A 66 -4.12 4.75 -12.26
N GLN A 67 -3.16 5.53 -12.78
CA GLN A 67 -1.99 6.00 -12.03
C GLN A 67 -2.37 6.71 -10.72
N ALA A 68 -3.33 7.64 -10.76
CA ALA A 68 -3.74 8.41 -9.58
C ALA A 68 -4.35 7.50 -8.50
N LEU A 69 -5.07 6.47 -8.93
CA LEU A 69 -5.62 5.44 -8.05
C LEU A 69 -4.51 4.57 -7.45
N TYR A 70 -3.49 4.20 -8.22
CA TYR A 70 -2.32 3.49 -7.69
C TYR A 70 -1.61 4.29 -6.61
N SER A 71 -1.45 5.62 -6.78
CA SER A 71 -0.90 6.49 -5.73
C SER A 71 -1.72 6.46 -4.45
N ARG A 72 -3.06 6.47 -4.57
CA ARG A 72 -3.96 6.34 -3.40
C ARG A 72 -3.82 4.98 -2.72
N ILE A 73 -3.77 3.89 -3.50
CA ILE A 73 -3.60 2.53 -2.98
C ILE A 73 -2.26 2.40 -2.26
N VAL A 74 -1.15 2.75 -2.90
CA VAL A 74 0.20 2.67 -2.31
C VAL A 74 0.29 3.53 -1.05
N SER A 75 -0.25 4.75 -1.08
CA SER A 75 -0.32 5.63 0.11
C SER A 75 -1.06 4.96 1.27
N ARG A 76 -2.16 4.25 0.99
CA ARG A 76 -2.91 3.52 2.01
C ARG A 76 -2.15 2.29 2.52
N LEU A 77 -1.50 1.53 1.63
CA LEU A 77 -0.75 0.32 1.96
C LEU A 77 0.41 0.58 2.93
N ARG A 78 1.05 1.77 2.85
CA ARG A 78 2.10 2.21 3.78
C ARG A 78 1.70 2.18 5.26
N ARG A 79 0.39 2.21 5.56
CA ARG A 79 -0.11 2.12 6.94
C ARG A 79 -0.06 0.71 7.51
N TYR A 80 0.00 -0.31 6.64
CA TYR A 80 0.01 -1.72 7.03
C TYR A 80 1.41 -2.34 6.96
N GLY A 81 2.31 -1.74 6.17
CA GLY A 81 3.64 -2.29 5.96
C GLY A 81 4.51 -1.49 5.00
N LYS A 82 5.75 -1.96 4.81
CA LYS A 82 6.66 -1.42 3.79
C LYS A 82 6.20 -1.86 2.40
N VAL A 83 5.89 -0.90 1.53
CA VAL A 83 5.56 -1.19 0.13
C VAL A 83 6.86 -1.31 -0.67
N LEU A 84 7.07 -2.43 -1.36
CA LEU A 84 8.33 -2.69 -2.08
C LEU A 84 8.37 -2.05 -3.48
N THR A 85 7.21 -1.83 -4.08
CA THR A 85 7.03 -1.41 -5.47
C THR A 85 6.37 -0.04 -5.59
N GLU A 86 6.78 0.91 -4.75
CA GLU A 86 6.17 2.25 -4.70
C GLU A 86 6.27 3.00 -6.03
N HIS A 87 7.31 2.72 -6.82
CA HIS A 87 7.56 3.31 -8.14
C HIS A 87 6.44 3.02 -9.15
N VAL A 88 5.66 1.94 -8.97
CA VAL A 88 4.48 1.65 -9.83
C VAL A 88 3.48 2.81 -9.79
N ALA A 89 3.40 3.51 -8.66
CA ALA A 89 2.49 4.63 -8.45
C ALA A 89 3.11 6.01 -8.72
N ASP A 90 4.36 6.08 -9.15
CA ASP A 90 5.04 7.35 -9.46
C ASP A 90 4.39 8.01 -10.68
N ALA A 91 4.02 9.29 -10.59
CA ALA A 91 3.39 10.03 -11.68
C ALA A 91 4.35 10.33 -12.82
N GLU A 92 5.65 10.51 -12.51
CA GLU A 92 6.69 10.85 -13.47
C GLU A 92 7.22 9.62 -14.22
N LEU A 93 6.74 8.41 -13.86
CA LEU A 93 7.08 7.19 -14.58
C LEU A 93 6.51 7.24 -16.00
N GLU A 94 7.39 7.12 -16.99
CA GLU A 94 6.98 7.10 -18.38
C GLU A 94 6.02 5.93 -18.69
N PRO A 95 5.16 6.04 -19.72
CA PRO A 95 4.30 4.94 -20.16
C PRO A 95 5.08 3.67 -20.55
N ARG A 96 6.35 3.83 -20.95
CA ARG A 96 7.27 2.72 -21.22
C ARG A 96 7.79 2.03 -19.95
N GLY A 97 7.46 2.56 -18.78
CA GLY A 97 7.95 2.12 -17.48
C GLY A 97 9.29 2.74 -17.13
N GLU A 98 9.97 2.16 -16.16
CA GLU A 98 11.27 2.65 -15.73
C GLU A 98 12.35 2.39 -16.79
N GLU A 99 13.20 3.40 -17.03
CA GLU A 99 14.45 3.23 -17.76
C GLU A 99 15.56 2.92 -16.75
N ALA A 100 15.69 1.65 -16.39
CA ALA A 100 16.78 1.22 -15.52
C ALA A 100 18.09 1.08 -16.33
N SER A 101 19.22 1.57 -15.79
CA SER A 101 20.54 1.43 -16.43
C SER A 101 20.95 -0.02 -16.74
N GLY A 102 20.25 -1.02 -16.19
CA GLY A 102 20.45 -2.46 -16.44
C GLY A 102 19.44 -3.11 -17.39
N GLY A 103 18.50 -2.35 -17.97
CA GLY A 103 17.48 -2.85 -18.90
C GLY A 103 16.46 -3.82 -18.29
N ASP A 104 15.60 -4.38 -19.14
CA ASP A 104 14.44 -5.22 -18.74
C ASP A 104 14.83 -6.42 -17.85
N GLN A 105 16.02 -7.01 -18.03
CA GLN A 105 16.50 -8.13 -17.19
C GLN A 105 16.72 -7.70 -15.74
N PHE A 106 17.33 -6.53 -15.53
CA PHE A 106 17.55 -6.02 -14.18
C PHE A 106 16.23 -5.75 -13.44
N ILE A 107 15.27 -5.15 -14.14
CA ILE A 107 13.91 -4.90 -13.61
C ILE A 107 13.29 -6.23 -13.17
N HIS A 108 13.31 -7.22 -14.05
CA HIS A 108 12.77 -8.55 -13.79
C HIS A 108 13.39 -9.23 -12.57
N GLU A 109 14.73 -9.25 -12.47
CA GLU A 109 15.43 -9.89 -11.36
C GLU A 109 15.17 -9.20 -10.02
N ARG A 110 15.18 -7.86 -10.02
CA ARG A 110 14.90 -7.03 -8.85
C ARG A 110 13.46 -7.22 -8.36
N ASP A 111 12.50 -7.14 -9.27
CA ASP A 111 11.08 -7.27 -8.94
C ASP A 111 10.77 -8.68 -8.43
N LEU A 112 11.37 -9.72 -9.00
CA LEU A 112 11.28 -11.08 -8.43
C LEU A 112 11.98 -11.22 -7.07
N ALA A 113 13.05 -10.48 -6.80
CA ALA A 113 13.67 -10.46 -5.48
C ALA A 113 12.73 -9.83 -4.44
N TRP A 114 12.05 -8.73 -4.79
CA TRP A 114 11.04 -8.10 -3.95
C TRP A 114 9.80 -8.98 -3.75
N LEU A 115 9.31 -9.61 -4.82
CA LEU A 115 8.15 -10.51 -4.73
C LEU A 115 8.40 -11.68 -3.78
N ARG A 116 9.64 -12.22 -3.76
CA ARG A 116 10.03 -13.27 -2.81
C ARG A 116 10.05 -12.77 -1.36
N GLN A 117 10.44 -11.51 -1.13
CA GLN A 117 10.52 -10.89 0.20
C GLN A 117 9.16 -10.47 0.76
N ALA A 118 8.18 -10.22 -0.10
CA ALA A 118 6.87 -9.75 0.34
C ALA A 118 6.12 -10.79 1.18
N ASP A 119 5.45 -10.33 2.22
CA ASP A 119 4.53 -11.14 3.02
C ASP A 119 3.18 -11.28 2.32
N VAL A 120 2.78 -10.26 1.54
CA VAL A 120 1.51 -10.23 0.83
C VAL A 120 1.62 -9.46 -0.49
N VAL A 121 0.84 -9.88 -1.48
CA VAL A 121 0.72 -9.21 -2.77
C VAL A 121 -0.66 -8.56 -2.85
N VAL A 122 -0.70 -7.30 -3.26
CA VAL A 122 -1.94 -6.56 -3.56
C VAL A 122 -1.87 -6.10 -5.01
N ALA A 123 -2.84 -6.46 -5.83
CA ALA A 123 -2.84 -6.15 -7.25
C ALA A 123 -4.11 -5.40 -7.65
N GLU A 124 -3.97 -4.24 -8.29
CA GLU A 124 -5.07 -3.64 -9.05
C GLU A 124 -5.08 -4.26 -10.44
N VAL A 125 -6.19 -4.92 -10.80
CA VAL A 125 -6.29 -5.76 -12.01
C VAL A 125 -7.38 -5.30 -12.98
N THR A 126 -7.84 -4.06 -12.86
CA THR A 126 -8.85 -3.49 -13.77
C THR A 126 -8.25 -3.28 -15.16
N GLN A 127 -7.05 -2.68 -15.24
CA GLN A 127 -6.30 -2.55 -16.48
C GLN A 127 -5.53 -3.86 -16.79
N PRO A 128 -5.79 -4.55 -17.92
CA PRO A 128 -5.05 -5.76 -18.27
C PRO A 128 -3.55 -5.49 -18.46
N SER A 129 -2.71 -6.31 -17.83
CA SER A 129 -1.25 -6.17 -17.89
C SER A 129 -0.56 -7.53 -17.90
N LEU A 130 0.32 -7.75 -18.87
CA LEU A 130 1.17 -8.96 -18.95
C LEU A 130 2.11 -9.05 -17.74
N GLY A 131 2.67 -7.91 -17.31
CA GLY A 131 3.54 -7.84 -16.14
C GLY A 131 2.80 -8.25 -14.87
N VAL A 132 1.62 -7.66 -14.61
CA VAL A 132 0.80 -8.00 -13.44
C VAL A 132 0.38 -9.46 -13.47
N GLY A 133 -0.05 -9.98 -14.63
CA GLY A 133 -0.39 -11.40 -14.77
C GLY A 133 0.79 -12.33 -14.50
N TYR A 134 1.99 -11.97 -14.98
CA TYR A 134 3.23 -12.69 -14.71
C TYR A 134 3.57 -12.70 -13.21
N GLU A 135 3.54 -11.54 -12.57
CA GLU A 135 3.79 -11.38 -11.13
C GLU A 135 2.82 -12.21 -10.29
N LEU A 136 1.52 -12.16 -10.61
CA LEU A 136 0.50 -12.96 -9.92
C LEU A 136 0.75 -14.47 -10.07
N GLY A 137 1.08 -14.94 -11.27
CA GLY A 137 1.44 -16.35 -11.49
C GLY A 137 2.67 -16.77 -10.67
N ARG A 138 3.68 -15.91 -10.56
CA ARG A 138 4.87 -16.13 -9.73
C ARG A 138 4.54 -16.10 -8.24
N ALA A 139 3.67 -15.20 -7.81
CA ALA A 139 3.21 -15.09 -6.43
C ALA A 139 2.44 -16.36 -6.00
N VAL A 140 1.57 -16.90 -6.86
CA VAL A 140 0.89 -18.18 -6.64
C VAL A 140 1.89 -19.31 -6.46
N ALA A 141 2.87 -19.43 -7.36
CA ALA A 141 3.90 -20.46 -7.28
C ALA A 141 4.78 -20.35 -6.01
N LEU A 142 4.94 -19.14 -5.48
CA LEU A 142 5.64 -18.86 -4.23
C LEU A 142 4.75 -19.03 -2.98
N GLY A 143 3.47 -19.39 -3.15
CA GLY A 143 2.52 -19.57 -2.04
C GLY A 143 2.17 -18.27 -1.32
N LYS A 144 2.33 -17.12 -1.97
CA LYS A 144 2.04 -15.81 -1.37
C LYS A 144 0.53 -15.60 -1.21
N PRO A 145 0.08 -15.00 -0.12
CA PRO A 145 -1.25 -14.40 -0.04
C PRO A 145 -1.39 -13.24 -1.04
N ILE A 146 -2.49 -13.22 -1.77
CA ILE A 146 -2.75 -12.35 -2.91
C ILE A 146 -4.16 -11.79 -2.79
N LEU A 147 -4.26 -10.46 -2.78
CA LEU A 147 -5.51 -9.73 -2.97
C LEU A 147 -5.49 -9.06 -4.34
N CYS A 148 -6.42 -9.43 -5.22
CA CYS A 148 -6.72 -8.72 -6.45
C CYS A 148 -7.92 -7.80 -6.24
N LEU A 149 -7.81 -6.55 -6.68
CA LEU A 149 -8.86 -5.53 -6.66
C LEU A 149 -9.29 -5.24 -8.11
N PHE A 150 -10.58 -5.36 -8.39
CA PHE A 150 -11.15 -5.14 -9.72
C PHE A 150 -12.34 -4.18 -9.67
N ARG A 151 -12.45 -3.26 -10.63
CA ARG A 151 -13.59 -2.33 -10.76
C ARG A 151 -14.52 -2.75 -11.90
N PRO A 152 -15.66 -3.41 -11.63
CA PRO A 152 -16.61 -3.79 -12.68
C PRO A 152 -17.22 -2.59 -13.41
N GLN A 153 -17.29 -1.43 -12.74
CA GLN A 153 -17.81 -0.18 -13.29
C GLN A 153 -16.94 0.39 -14.42
N SER A 154 -15.72 -0.11 -14.60
CA SER A 154 -14.84 0.24 -15.73
C SER A 154 -15.40 -0.19 -17.09
N GLY A 155 -16.44 -1.04 -17.12
CA GLY A 155 -16.96 -1.65 -18.35
C GLY A 155 -16.08 -2.79 -18.90
N ARG A 156 -14.95 -3.08 -18.25
CA ARG A 156 -14.08 -4.21 -18.59
C ARG A 156 -14.60 -5.49 -17.94
N VAL A 157 -14.15 -6.62 -18.47
CA VAL A 157 -14.35 -7.94 -17.87
C VAL A 157 -12.99 -8.47 -17.42
N LEU A 158 -12.87 -8.82 -16.13
CA LEU A 158 -11.64 -9.40 -15.60
C LEU A 158 -11.31 -10.72 -16.32
N SER A 159 -10.02 -10.95 -16.59
CA SER A 159 -9.52 -12.21 -17.16
C SER A 159 -10.06 -13.43 -16.41
N ALA A 160 -10.60 -14.40 -17.15
CA ALA A 160 -11.09 -15.67 -16.59
C ALA A 160 -9.99 -16.44 -15.85
N MET A 161 -8.72 -16.31 -16.27
CA MET A 161 -7.58 -16.93 -15.60
C MET A 161 -7.34 -16.33 -14.21
N ILE A 162 -7.46 -15.00 -14.08
CA ILE A 162 -7.28 -14.31 -12.79
C ILE A 162 -8.48 -14.56 -11.88
N ARG A 163 -9.71 -14.43 -12.42
CA ARG A 163 -10.92 -14.68 -11.63
C ARG A 163 -11.03 -16.15 -11.20
N GLY A 164 -10.69 -17.08 -12.08
CA GLY A 164 -10.70 -18.53 -11.80
C GLY A 164 -9.58 -19.01 -10.88
N ALA A 165 -8.52 -18.22 -10.69
CA ALA A 165 -7.47 -18.53 -9.71
C ALA A 165 -7.91 -18.25 -8.26
N ALA A 166 -9.01 -17.52 -8.04
CA ALA A 166 -9.50 -17.25 -6.71
C ALA A 166 -9.97 -18.52 -6.00
N ASP A 167 -9.38 -18.79 -4.84
CA ASP A 167 -9.69 -19.95 -4.00
C ASP A 167 -10.43 -19.58 -2.71
N GLY A 168 -10.72 -18.28 -2.52
CA GLY A 168 -11.41 -17.75 -1.34
C GLY A 168 -10.53 -17.70 -0.08
N SER A 169 -9.24 -18.01 -0.19
CA SER A 169 -8.30 -18.04 0.92
C SER A 169 -7.03 -17.24 0.61
N ARG A 170 -6.01 -17.86 0.01
CA ARG A 170 -4.75 -17.22 -0.34
C ARG A 170 -4.85 -16.39 -1.60
N PHE A 171 -5.68 -16.77 -2.56
CA PHE A 171 -5.94 -15.95 -3.75
C PHE A 171 -7.37 -15.43 -3.68
N GLN A 172 -7.49 -14.12 -3.49
CA GLN A 172 -8.78 -13.45 -3.40
C GLN A 172 -8.91 -12.42 -4.52
N VAL A 173 -10.11 -12.32 -5.09
CA VAL A 173 -10.48 -11.28 -6.05
C VAL A 173 -11.68 -10.56 -5.49
N TRP A 174 -11.52 -9.27 -5.20
CA TRP A 174 -12.56 -8.43 -4.65
C TRP A 174 -12.97 -7.39 -5.70
N ASP A 175 -14.24 -7.43 -6.07
CA ASP A 175 -14.85 -6.38 -6.89
C ASP A 175 -15.15 -5.17 -6.00
N TYR A 176 -14.84 -3.95 -6.46
CA TYR A 176 -15.02 -2.72 -5.66
C TYR A 176 -15.34 -1.50 -6.54
N ALA A 177 -15.94 -0.46 -5.94
CA ALA A 177 -15.99 0.89 -6.51
C ALA A 177 -14.81 1.74 -6.03
N GLU A 178 -14.33 2.69 -6.84
CA GLU A 178 -13.07 3.40 -6.57
C GLU A 178 -13.02 4.11 -5.20
N GLU A 179 -14.15 4.67 -4.78
CA GLU A 179 -14.36 5.33 -3.49
C GLU A 179 -14.22 4.37 -2.29
N GLU A 180 -14.40 3.07 -2.49
CA GLU A 180 -14.38 2.05 -1.45
C GLU A 180 -12.97 1.49 -1.19
N VAL A 181 -11.98 1.86 -2.01
CA VAL A 181 -10.64 1.24 -2.01
C VAL A 181 -9.98 1.23 -0.63
N GLU A 182 -10.11 2.32 0.13
CA GLU A 182 -9.51 2.41 1.45
C GLU A 182 -10.18 1.49 2.47
N THR A 183 -11.51 1.38 2.39
CA THR A 183 -12.32 0.50 3.24
C THR A 183 -12.00 -0.96 2.94
N MET A 184 -11.86 -1.31 1.66
CA MET A 184 -11.50 -2.65 1.21
C MET A 184 -10.12 -3.06 1.72
N LEU A 185 -9.12 -2.20 1.56
CA LEU A 185 -7.78 -2.45 2.10
C LEU A 185 -7.82 -2.58 3.62
N HIS A 186 -8.56 -1.72 4.33
CA HIS A 186 -8.68 -1.82 5.78
C HIS A 186 -9.26 -3.16 6.23
N ARG A 187 -10.37 -3.59 5.62
CA ARG A 187 -11.02 -4.86 5.92
C ARG A 187 -10.09 -6.05 5.65
N TYR A 188 -9.37 -6.03 4.53
CA TYR A 188 -8.43 -7.10 4.20
C TYR A 188 -7.32 -7.20 5.24
N PHE A 189 -6.65 -6.08 5.57
CA PHE A 189 -5.54 -6.09 6.51
C PHE A 189 -5.96 -6.32 7.97
N GLU A 190 -7.20 -5.99 8.35
CA GLU A 190 -7.75 -6.35 9.66
C GLU A 190 -7.92 -7.87 9.80
N ALA A 191 -8.38 -8.55 8.74
CA ALA A 191 -8.49 -10.00 8.71
C ALA A 191 -7.13 -10.70 8.54
N TYR A 192 -6.21 -10.07 7.81
CA TYR A 192 -4.90 -10.62 7.46
C TYR A 192 -3.86 -10.51 8.58
N LEU A 193 -3.91 -9.45 9.38
CA LEU A 193 -3.04 -9.22 10.53
C LEU A 193 -3.80 -9.55 11.82
N PRO A 194 -3.92 -10.84 12.22
CA PRO A 194 -4.50 -11.13 13.52
C PRO A 194 -3.68 -10.42 14.59
N LYS A 195 -4.35 -9.61 15.42
CA LYS A 195 -3.77 -9.03 16.64
C LYS A 195 -3.09 -10.17 17.39
N GLY A 196 -1.80 -10.02 17.66
CA GLY A 196 -0.97 -11.04 18.30
C GLY A 196 -1.76 -11.73 19.40
N THR A 197 -1.89 -13.05 19.30
CA THR A 197 -2.54 -13.87 20.31
C THR A 197 -1.84 -13.59 21.64
N ALA A 198 -2.52 -12.87 22.53
CA ALA A 198 -2.08 -12.79 23.92
C ALA A 198 -1.99 -14.22 24.44
N SER A 199 -0.78 -14.68 24.70
CA SER A 199 -0.56 -15.96 25.37
C SER A 199 -1.22 -15.88 26.74
N SER A 200 -2.26 -16.70 26.94
CA SER A 200 -2.80 -16.97 28.27
C SER A 200 -1.74 -17.76 29.06
N SER A 201 -0.80 -17.06 29.69
CA SER A 201 0.00 -17.63 30.76
C SER A 201 -0.87 -17.70 32.01
N ASN A 202 -1.30 -18.90 32.37
CA ASN A 202 -1.92 -19.16 33.66
C ASN A 202 -0.79 -19.32 34.69
N PRO A 203 -0.71 -18.50 35.76
CA PRO A 203 0.31 -18.65 36.78
C PRO A 203 -0.07 -19.72 37.80
N SER A 204 0.88 -20.63 38.04
CA SER A 204 1.14 -21.35 39.30
C SER A 204 0.00 -22.07 40.01
N ALA A 205 0.07 -23.41 39.99
CA ALA A 205 -0.16 -24.20 41.20
C ALA A 205 1.14 -24.94 41.55
N CYS A 206 1.87 -24.39 42.51
CA CYS A 206 2.99 -25.03 43.17
C CYS A 206 2.49 -26.21 44.00
N LEU A 207 2.94 -27.44 43.71
CA LEU A 207 3.10 -28.50 44.71
C LEU A 207 4.27 -29.41 44.31
N ASN A 208 5.33 -29.36 45.11
CA ASN A 208 6.39 -30.35 45.28
C ASN A 208 6.38 -30.72 46.78
N PRO A 209 7.04 -31.79 47.28
CA PRO A 209 7.71 -32.92 46.59
C PRO A 209 7.39 -34.32 47.22
N THR A 210 8.08 -35.34 46.70
CA THR A 210 8.48 -36.63 47.35
C THR A 210 7.49 -37.81 47.21
N VAL A 211 7.89 -38.88 46.51
CA VAL A 211 8.41 -40.15 47.10
C VAL A 211 9.13 -40.95 46.00
N LEU A 212 10.31 -41.43 46.36
CA LEU A 212 11.16 -42.41 45.67
C LEU A 212 10.90 -43.78 46.31
N GLU A 213 10.66 -44.84 45.52
CA GLU A 213 11.06 -46.25 45.72
C GLU A 213 10.30 -47.15 44.71
N LYS A 214 10.99 -47.68 43.69
CA LYS A 214 11.50 -49.07 43.60
C LYS A 214 10.44 -50.13 43.91
N ILE A 215 9.92 -50.81 42.86
CA ILE A 215 10.08 -52.25 42.55
C ILE A 215 10.16 -52.34 41.01
#